data_AF-A0A6A4FNG8-F1
#
_entry.id   AF-A0A6A4FNG8-F1
#
_cell.length_a   1.000
_cell.length_b   1.000
_cell.length_c   1.000
_cell.angle_alpha   90.00
_cell.angle_beta   90.00
_cell.angle_gamma   90.00
#
_symmetry.space_group_name_H-M   'P 1'
#
loop_
_entity.id
_entity.type
_entity.pdbx_description
1 polymer ?
#
loop_
_entity_poly.entity_id
_entity_poly.type
_entity_poly.pdbx_seq_one_letter_code
_entity_poly.pdbx_strand_id
1 'polypeptide(L)' 'MADYAARSLQQVVPLCDRVRCTDWMELDQALRGSKGIYGRTVDFFPAPFRSSDRRVNMNKARDWWKA' A
#
# COMPACT_ATOMS: atom_id res chain seq x y z
N MET A 1 24.82 12.99 21.62
CA MET A 1 24.14 12.00 20.77
C MET A 1 22.67 12.01 21.14
N ALA A 2 21.89 12.87 20.47
CA ALA A 2 20.45 12.93 20.66
C ALA A 2 19.83 12.01 19.60
N ASP A 3 19.28 10.89 20.05
CA ASP A 3 18.42 10.01 19.28
C ASP A 3 17.15 10.80 18.93
N TYR A 4 17.23 11.61 17.88
CA TYR A 4 16.05 12.13 17.21
C TYR A 4 15.47 10.92 16.50
N ALA A 5 14.64 10.15 17.20
CA ALA A 5 13.72 9.21 16.58
C ALA A 5 12.98 9.99 15.50
N ALA A 6 13.46 9.87 14.26
CA ALA A 6 12.98 10.63 13.13
C ALA A 6 11.51 10.27 13.02
N ARG A 7 10.63 11.21 13.40
CA ARG A 7 9.19 11.02 13.29
C ARG A 7 8.95 10.64 11.83
N SER A 8 8.55 9.39 11.58
CA SER A 8 8.36 8.87 10.23
C SER A 8 7.52 9.87 9.45
N LEU A 9 8.11 10.44 8.40
CA LEU A 9 7.42 11.42 7.55
C LEU A 9 6.15 10.74 7.03
N GLN A 10 4.97 11.25 7.39
CA GLN A 10 3.72 10.72 6.86
C GLN A 10 3.73 10.92 5.35
N GLN A 11 3.72 9.81 4.61
CA GLN A 11 3.66 9.85 3.15
C GLN A 11 2.25 10.26 2.72
N VAL A 12 2.12 11.45 2.15
CA VAL A 12 0.90 11.87 1.46
C VAL A 12 0.87 11.20 0.09
N VAL A 13 -0.27 10.58 -0.23
CA VAL A 13 -0.54 9.96 -1.55
C VAL A 13 -1.78 10.63 -2.14
N PRO A 14 -1.76 11.04 -3.42
CA PRO A 14 -2.94 11.54 -4.10
C PRO A 14 -4.10 10.54 -4.04
N LEU A 15 -5.34 11.04 -3.87
CA LEU A 15 -6.52 10.18 -3.83
C LEU A 15 -6.67 9.34 -5.12
N CYS A 16 -6.31 9.89 -6.28
CA CYS A 16 -6.37 9.18 -7.55
C CYS A 16 -5.45 7.94 -7.59
N ASP A 17 -4.28 7.99 -6.94
CA ASP A 17 -3.38 6.84 -6.86
C ASP A 17 -3.95 5.76 -5.93
N ARG A 18 -4.60 6.16 -4.83
CA ARG A 18 -5.33 5.22 -3.98
C ARG A 18 -6.45 4.53 -4.76
N VAL A 19 -7.28 5.29 -5.50
CA VAL A 19 -8.37 4.74 -6.31
C VAL A 19 -7.83 3.77 -7.36
N ARG A 20 -6.76 4.12 -8.07
CA ARG A 20 -6.10 3.21 -9.01
C ARG A 20 -5.65 1.90 -8.37
N CYS A 21 -5.13 1.96 -7.14
CA CYS A 21 -4.72 0.75 -6.41
C CYS A 21 -5.93 -0.12 -6.04
N THR A 22 -7.03 0.47 -5.58
CA THR A 22 -8.24 -0.29 -5.22
C THR A 22 -8.94 -0.85 -6.46
N ASP A 23 -9.10 -0.08 -7.53
CA ASP A 23 -9.69 -0.59 -8.79
C ASP A 23 -8.89 -1.78 -9.34
N TRP A 24 -7.55 -1.69 -9.28
CA TRP A 24 -6.70 -2.80 -9.69
C TRP A 24 -6.83 -4.01 -8.76
N MET A 25 -6.98 -3.82 -7.45
CA MET A 25 -7.24 -4.90 -6.50
C MET A 25 -8.56 -5.62 -6.83
N GLU A 26 -9.64 -4.91 -7.15
CA GLU A 26 -10.91 -5.53 -7.54
C GLU A 26 -10.73 -6.47 -8.74
N LEU A 27 -10.02 -5.99 -9.77
CA LEU A 27 -9.72 -6.78 -10.96
C LEU A 27 -8.81 -7.98 -10.64
N ASP A 28 -7.74 -7.78 -9.87
CA ASP A 28 -6.81 -8.85 -9.50
C ASP A 28 -7.49 -9.91 -8.61
N GLN A 29 -8.39 -9.49 -7.72
CA GLN A 29 -9.20 -10.40 -6.91
C GLN A 29 -10.07 -11.29 -7.78
N ALA A 30 -10.75 -10.72 -8.78
CA ALA A 30 -11.59 -11.48 -9.70
C ALA A 30 -10.79 -12.49 -10.53
N LEU A 31 -9.55 -12.15 -10.90
CA LEU A 31 -8.69 -12.97 -11.76
C LEU A 31 -7.90 -14.05 -11.00
N ARG A 32 -7.38 -13.73 -9.81
CA ARG A 32 -6.41 -14.56 -9.07
C ARG A 32 -6.88 -14.96 -7.67
N GLY A 33 -8.03 -14.45 -7.24
CA GLY A 33 -8.55 -14.64 -5.89
C GLY A 33 -7.88 -13.73 -4.85
N SER A 34 -8.44 -13.75 -3.64
CA SER A 34 -8.10 -12.83 -2.55
C SER A 34 -6.74 -13.11 -1.88
N LYS A 35 -6.18 -14.31 -2.03
CA LYS A 35 -4.95 -14.71 -1.35
C LYS A 35 -3.77 -13.89 -1.86
N GLY A 36 -3.13 -13.11 -0.99
CA GLY A 36 -1.91 -12.35 -1.32
C GLY A 36 -2.12 -11.06 -2.11
N ILE A 37 -3.37 -10.60 -2.25
CA ILE A 37 -3.73 -9.41 -3.03
C ILE A 37 -2.97 -8.14 -2.62
N TYR A 38 -2.81 -7.89 -1.31
CA TYR A 38 -2.09 -6.73 -0.80
C TYR A 38 -0.61 -6.76 -1.19
N GLY A 39 0.00 -7.94 -1.14
CA GLY A 39 1.39 -8.13 -1.55
C GLY A 39 1.57 -7.83 -3.04
N ARG A 40 0.70 -8.38 -3.89
CA ARG A 40 0.74 -8.13 -5.33
C ARG A 40 0.49 -6.67 -5.68
N THR A 41 -0.42 -6.00 -4.95
CA THR A 41 -0.66 -4.55 -5.14
C THR A 41 0.60 -3.75 -4.82
N VAL A 42 1.27 -4.06 -3.71
CA VAL A 42 2.52 -3.39 -3.32
C VAL A 42 3.61 -3.61 -4.37
N ASP A 43 3.72 -4.82 -4.92
CA ASP A 43 4.69 -5.14 -5.96
C ASP A 43 4.35 -4.46 -7.30
N PHE A 44 3.06 -4.31 -7.64
CA PHE A 44 2.61 -3.69 -8.89
C PHE A 44 2.67 -2.16 -8.85
N PHE A 45 2.38 -1.54 -7.70
CA PHE A 45 2.39 -0.08 -7.50
C PHE A 45 3.46 0.35 -6.48
N PRO A 46 4.76 0.23 -6.74
CA PRO A 46 5.78 0.56 -5.75
C PRO A 46 5.78 2.05 -5.34
N ALA A 47 5.37 2.95 -6.23
CA ALA A 47 5.45 4.39 -5.98
C ALA A 47 4.55 4.88 -4.82
N PRO A 48 3.30 4.40 -4.65
CA PRO A 48 2.50 4.66 -3.44
C PRO A 48 2.96 3.95 -2.15
N PHE A 49 3.81 2.93 -2.24
CA PHE A 49 4.24 2.08 -1.11
C PHE A 49 5.75 2.18 -0.85
N ARG A 50 6.18 3.31 -0.27
CA ARG A 50 7.62 3.64 -0.13
C ARG A 50 8.27 3.21 1.18
N SER A 51 7.55 2.52 2.07
CA SER A 51 8.16 2.03 3.31
C SER A 51 9.21 0.97 2.99
N SER A 52 10.33 0.99 3.71
CA SER A 52 11.31 -0.11 3.70
C SER A 52 10.76 -1.37 4.37
N ASP A 53 9.83 -1.22 5.31
CA ASP A 53 9.10 -2.34 5.91
C ASP A 53 7.92 -2.75 5.00
N ARG A 54 8.07 -3.92 4.35
CA ARG A 54 7.03 -4.51 3.49
C ARG A 54 5.71 -4.73 4.23
N ARG A 55 5.73 -5.02 5.54
CA ARG A 55 4.52 -5.22 6.34
C ARG A 55 3.72 -3.92 6.47
N VAL A 56 4.39 -2.78 6.61
CA VAL A 56 3.74 -1.46 6.63
C VAL A 56 3.04 -1.18 5.30
N ASN A 57 3.69 -1.50 4.18
CA ASN A 57 3.09 -1.33 2.85
C ASN A 57 1.85 -2.21 2.65
N MET A 58 1.91 -3.48 3.07
CA MET A 58 0.76 -4.39 2.98
C MET A 58 -0.39 -3.96 3.89
N ASN A 59 -0.11 -3.44 5.09
CA ASN A 59 -1.13 -2.89 5.97
C ASN A 59 -1.81 -1.67 5.34
N LYS A 60 -1.02 -0.75 4.77
CA LYS A 60 -1.55 0.41 4.04
C LYS A 60 -2.46 0.00 2.88
N ALA A 61 -2.06 -1.00 2.08
CA ALA A 61 -2.88 -1.55 1.01
C ALA A 61 -4.20 -2.14 1.55
N ARG A 62 -4.15 -2.87 2.67
CA ARG A 62 -5.32 -3.41 3.35
C ARG A 62 -6.24 -2.31 3.87
N ASP A 63 -5.68 -1.25 4.44
CA ASP A 63 -6.46 -0.13 4.99
C ASP A 63 -7.20 0.61 3.88
N TRP A 64 -6.57 0.79 2.72
CA TRP A 64 -7.22 1.38 1.55
C TRP A 64 -8.36 0.54 1.00
N TRP A 65 -8.22 -0.78 1.03
CA TRP A 65 -9.23 -1.73 0.58
C TRP A 65 -10.46 -1.79 1.49
N LYS A 66 -10.28 -1.54 2.78
CA LYS A 66 -11.35 -1.60 3.79
C LYS A 66 -12.09 -0.27 4.01
N ALA A 67 -11.60 0.81 3.41
CA ALA A 67 -12.06 2.17 3.66
C ALA A 67 -12.83 2.71 2.46
#